data_AF-A0AAV7LWF0-F1
#
_entry.id   AF-A0AAV7LWF0-F1
#
_cell.length_a   1.000
_cell.length_b   1.000
_cell.length_c   1.000
_cell.angle_alpha   90.00
_cell.angle_beta   90.00
_cell.angle_gamma   90.00
#
_symmetry.space_group_name_H-M   'P 1'
#
loop_
_entity.id
_entity.type
_entity.pdbx_description
1 polymer ?
#
loop_
_entity_poly.entity_id
_entity_poly.type
_entity_poly.pdbx_seq_one_letter_code
_entity_poly.pdbx_strand_id
1 'polypeptide(L)'
;MLSFCLQLSIPLICLQLLILSLSAAFKAIDLSTAFDTIDLSAAFNAIDLSAAFDTIDRSAAFDTIDLSAAFNAIDLSAAFDTIDRSAAFDTIDLSAASDTIDLSAAFDAIDLSAAFDAIDLSAASDTMDLSAAFDTIALSAAFDTIDLSAASDTIDLSAAFDTIALSAAFDTIALSAAFNAIDLSAAFDAIDLSAASDTIALSAAFDTIALSAAFDAIVLSAAFDTIYLSAAFDTIAVGSFRCYRSVSSFRYY
;
A
#
# COMPACT_ATOMS: atom_id res chain seq x y z
N MET A 1 17.57 -27.66 20.06
CA MET A 1 17.89 -26.24 20.28
C MET A 1 17.11 -25.78 21.49
N LEU A 2 17.77 -25.25 22.52
CA LEU A 2 17.06 -24.70 23.70
C LEU A 2 16.26 -23.48 23.24
N SER A 3 14.96 -23.51 23.50
CA SER A 3 14.02 -22.41 23.24
C SER A 3 14.25 -21.32 24.29
N PHE A 4 14.92 -20.23 23.92
CA PHE A 4 15.05 -19.05 24.77
C PHE A 4 14.13 -17.95 24.24
N CYS A 5 13.19 -17.52 25.08
CA CYS A 5 12.42 -16.29 24.93
C CYS A 5 13.16 -15.22 25.73
N LEU A 6 13.46 -14.07 25.11
CA LEU A 6 14.09 -12.95 25.82
C LEU A 6 12.98 -11.98 26.25
N GLN A 7 12.75 -11.87 27.55
CA GLN A 7 11.84 -10.89 28.13
C GLN A 7 12.66 -9.82 28.87
N LEU A 8 12.65 -8.59 28.35
CA LEU A 8 13.39 -7.48 28.93
C LEU A 8 12.41 -6.53 29.64
N SER A 9 12.33 -6.61 30.96
CA SER A 9 11.51 -5.74 31.80
C SER A 9 12.42 -4.96 32.78
N ILE A 10 13.18 -3.99 32.28
CA ILE A 10 14.11 -3.21 33.10
C ILE A 10 13.35 -2.04 33.75
N PRO A 11 13.34 -1.92 35.09
CA PRO A 11 12.65 -0.82 35.78
C PRO A 11 13.35 0.52 35.55
N LEU A 12 12.51 1.54 35.36
CA LEU A 12 12.70 2.91 34.84
C LEU A 12 13.75 3.83 35.49
N ILE A 13 14.76 3.33 36.23
CA ILE A 13 15.56 4.20 37.12
C ILE A 13 17.01 4.46 36.69
N CYS A 14 17.60 3.72 35.75
CA CYS A 14 18.94 4.07 35.30
C CYS A 14 19.26 3.38 33.99
N LEU A 15 19.00 4.05 32.87
CA LEU A 15 19.95 4.30 31.78
C LEU A 15 19.16 4.94 30.61
N GLN A 16 19.62 6.09 30.12
CA GLN A 16 19.34 6.50 28.74
C GLN A 16 19.89 5.39 27.82
N LEU A 17 19.10 4.36 27.48
CA LEU A 17 19.45 3.47 26.38
C LEU A 17 19.03 4.17 25.10
N LEU A 18 20.01 4.81 24.48
CA LEU A 18 19.88 5.42 23.17
C LEU A 18 19.71 4.35 22.07
N ILE A 19 20.21 3.13 22.27
CA ILE A 19 20.23 2.07 21.24
C ILE A 19 20.21 0.68 21.92
N LEU A 20 19.38 -0.25 21.43
CA LEU A 20 19.44 -1.69 21.72
C LEU A 20 19.87 -2.45 20.47
N SER A 21 21.05 -3.09 20.51
CA SER A 21 21.55 -3.93 19.41
C SER A 21 21.54 -5.41 19.81
N LEU A 22 20.84 -6.25 19.04
CA LEU A 22 20.75 -7.69 19.29
C LEU A 22 21.29 -8.50 18.10
N SER A 23 22.38 -9.23 18.34
CA SER A 23 23.09 -10.02 17.33
C SER A 23 23.03 -11.54 17.54
N ALA A 24 22.30 -11.99 18.57
CA ALA A 24 22.03 -13.41 18.81
C ALA A 24 20.61 -13.78 18.35
N ALA A 25 20.45 -14.99 17.80
CA ALA A 25 19.15 -15.48 17.36
C ALA A 25 18.31 -15.96 18.55
N PHE A 26 17.07 -15.49 18.63
CA PHE A 26 16.08 -15.94 19.62
C PHE A 26 14.81 -16.38 18.91
N LYS A 27 14.00 -17.24 19.54
CA LYS A 27 12.71 -17.62 18.95
C LYS A 27 11.73 -16.45 18.98
N ALA A 28 11.67 -15.76 20.11
CA ALA A 28 10.79 -14.61 20.29
C ALA A 28 11.46 -13.55 21.16
N ILE A 29 11.12 -12.29 20.87
CA ILE A 29 11.42 -11.11 21.68
C ILE A 29 10.11 -10.46 22.09
N ASP A 30 10.01 -10.11 23.37
CA ASP A 30 8.97 -9.22 23.91
C ASP A 30 9.68 -8.04 24.60
N LEU A 31 9.50 -6.83 24.05
CA LEU A 31 10.00 -5.57 24.63
C LEU A 31 8.83 -4.67 25.03
N SER A 32 8.71 -4.47 26.33
CA SER A 32 7.73 -3.57 26.96
C SER A 32 8.35 -2.29 27.53
N THR A 33 9.63 -2.03 27.23
CA THR A 33 10.36 -0.82 27.62
C THR A 33 10.80 -0.02 26.40
N ALA A 34 10.66 1.30 26.43
CA ALA A 34 11.02 2.20 25.34
C ALA A 34 12.54 2.31 25.12
N PHE A 35 12.97 2.38 23.86
CA PHE A 35 14.34 2.68 23.39
C PHE A 35 14.26 3.69 22.23
N ASP A 36 15.29 4.50 22.01
CA ASP A 36 15.25 5.41 20.84
C ASP A 36 15.46 4.59 19.54
N THR A 37 16.48 3.73 19.50
CA THR A 37 16.76 2.87 18.34
C THR A 37 16.88 1.40 18.71
N ILE A 38 16.33 0.53 17.86
CA ILE A 38 16.53 -0.93 17.92
C ILE A 38 17.20 -1.40 16.61
N ASP A 39 18.37 -2.04 16.74
CA ASP A 39 19.07 -2.72 15.64
C ASP A 39 19.04 -4.24 15.89
N LEU A 40 18.42 -4.96 14.97
CA LEU A 40 18.28 -6.41 15.07
C LEU A 40 18.84 -7.10 13.83
N SER A 41 20.06 -7.62 13.98
CA SER A 41 20.83 -8.28 12.92
C SER A 41 20.79 -9.81 12.98
N ALA A 42 20.07 -10.39 13.95
CA ALA A 42 19.87 -11.84 14.05
C ALA A 42 18.46 -12.27 13.58
N ALA A 43 18.29 -13.53 13.17
CA ALA A 43 16.97 -14.06 12.80
C ALA A 43 16.10 -14.35 14.04
N PHE A 44 14.80 -14.09 13.93
CA PHE A 44 13.80 -14.30 14.98
C PHE A 44 12.52 -14.90 14.40
N ASN A 45 11.75 -15.70 15.13
CA ASN A 45 10.45 -16.13 14.60
C ASN A 45 9.37 -15.08 14.86
N ALA A 46 9.34 -14.48 16.06
CA ALA A 46 8.33 -13.50 16.43
C ALA A 46 8.93 -12.32 17.21
N ILE A 47 8.43 -11.11 16.95
CA ILE A 47 8.80 -9.90 17.66
C ILE A 47 7.52 -9.18 18.06
N ASP A 48 7.35 -8.97 19.36
CA ASP A 48 6.28 -8.15 19.95
C ASP A 48 6.94 -6.93 20.60
N LEU A 49 6.65 -5.74 20.09
CA LEU A 49 7.07 -4.49 20.71
C LEU A 49 5.84 -3.64 21.09
N SER A 50 5.67 -3.49 22.40
CA SER A 50 4.52 -2.77 23.00
C SER A 50 4.88 -1.41 23.61
N ALA A 51 6.15 -1.01 23.54
CA ALA A 51 6.63 0.32 23.97
C ALA A 51 6.92 1.24 22.77
N ALA A 52 6.96 2.55 22.97
CA ALA A 52 7.30 3.50 21.90
C ALA A 52 8.80 3.47 21.59
N PHE A 53 9.17 3.60 20.31
CA PHE A 53 10.56 3.69 19.84
C PHE A 53 10.68 4.68 18.68
N ASP A 54 11.83 5.34 18.49
CA ASP A 54 11.97 6.28 17.38
C ASP A 54 12.29 5.55 16.05
N THR A 55 13.15 4.53 16.08
CA THR A 55 13.61 3.82 14.87
C THR A 55 13.85 2.33 15.09
N ILE A 56 13.41 1.51 14.13
CA ILE A 56 13.80 0.10 14.00
C ILE A 56 14.56 -0.09 12.69
N ASP A 57 15.77 -0.67 12.77
CA ASP A 57 16.53 -1.17 11.61
C ASP A 57 16.68 -2.69 11.74
N ARG A 58 16.28 -3.43 10.70
CA ARG A 58 16.35 -4.89 10.65
C ARG A 58 16.96 -5.40 9.36
N SER A 59 17.94 -6.30 9.52
CA SER A 59 18.69 -6.92 8.40
C SER A 59 18.65 -8.46 8.38
N ALA A 60 17.88 -9.11 9.26
CA ALA A 60 17.73 -10.56 9.30
C ALA A 60 16.26 -11.02 9.35
N ALA A 61 15.98 -12.17 8.74
CA ALA A 61 14.63 -12.68 8.46
C ALA A 61 13.82 -13.02 9.72
N PHE A 62 12.49 -12.90 9.63
CA PHE A 62 11.58 -13.24 10.72
C PHE A 62 10.18 -13.64 10.25
N ASP A 63 9.48 -14.49 11.01
CA ASP A 63 8.14 -14.96 10.57
C ASP A 63 7.09 -13.85 10.83
N THR A 64 7.03 -13.25 12.03
CA THR A 64 5.98 -12.27 12.39
C THR A 64 6.50 -11.08 13.21
N ILE A 65 6.04 -9.87 12.86
CA ILE A 65 6.18 -8.65 13.66
C ILE A 65 4.80 -8.11 14.04
N ASP A 66 4.56 -7.97 15.35
CA ASP A 66 3.43 -7.22 15.91
C ASP A 66 3.99 -5.99 16.64
N LEU A 67 3.56 -4.81 16.24
CA LEU A 67 3.96 -3.57 16.90
C LEU A 67 2.72 -2.70 17.18
N SER A 68 2.47 -2.55 18.47
CA SER A 68 1.27 -1.89 19.01
C SER A 68 1.52 -0.49 19.57
N ALA A 69 2.76 -0.01 19.50
CA ALA A 69 3.16 1.33 19.97
C ALA A 69 3.48 2.28 18.81
N ALA A 70 3.56 3.59 19.08
CA ALA A 70 3.91 4.60 18.07
C ALA A 70 5.43 4.64 17.81
N PHE A 71 5.82 4.87 16.55
CA PHE A 71 7.22 5.02 16.17
C PHE A 71 7.39 6.07 15.07
N ASN A 72 8.57 6.66 14.92
CA ASN A 72 8.79 7.64 13.85
C ASN A 72 9.12 6.95 12.52
N ALA A 73 10.05 5.98 12.52
CA ALA A 73 10.50 5.30 11.30
C ALA A 73 10.75 3.79 11.47
N ILE A 74 10.44 3.01 10.43
CA ILE A 74 10.77 1.59 10.33
C ILE A 74 11.45 1.32 8.99
N ASP A 75 12.60 0.65 9.04
CA ASP A 75 13.32 0.10 7.88
C ASP A 75 13.48 -1.42 8.08
N LEU A 76 12.80 -2.22 7.24
CA LEU A 76 12.92 -3.68 7.25
C LEU A 76 13.46 -4.15 5.89
N SER A 77 14.70 -4.63 5.90
CA SER A 77 15.42 -5.08 4.70
C SER A 77 15.57 -6.60 4.56
N ALA A 78 15.00 -7.37 5.49
CA ALA A 78 15.05 -8.83 5.47
C ALA A 78 13.67 -9.48 5.43
N ALA A 79 13.55 -10.59 4.69
CA ALA A 79 12.29 -11.28 4.40
C ALA A 79 11.47 -11.59 5.65
N PHE A 80 10.15 -11.48 5.52
CA PHE A 80 9.20 -11.79 6.58
C PHE A 80 7.93 -12.47 6.09
N ASP A 81 7.13 -13.06 6.98
CA ASP A 81 5.85 -13.65 6.54
C ASP A 81 4.67 -12.69 6.84
N THR A 82 4.68 -12.00 7.98
CA THR A 82 3.56 -11.11 8.36
C THR A 82 4.00 -9.90 9.19
N ILE A 83 3.43 -8.73 8.87
CA ILE A 83 3.45 -7.52 9.70
C ILE A 83 2.01 -7.14 10.06
N ASP A 84 1.71 -7.04 11.36
CA ASP A 84 0.47 -6.46 11.91
C ASP A 84 0.81 -5.19 12.71
N ARG A 85 0.11 -4.09 12.43
CA ARG A 85 0.34 -2.78 13.08
C ARG A 85 -0.94 -2.05 13.44
N SER A 86 -0.94 -1.46 14.64
CA SER A 86 -2.10 -0.75 15.18
C SER A 86 -1.84 0.67 15.72
N ALA A 87 -0.62 1.21 15.58
CA ALA A 87 -0.26 2.54 16.07
C ALA A 87 0.26 3.48 14.95
N ALA A 88 0.32 4.80 15.19
CA ALA A 88 0.66 5.78 14.15
C ALA A 88 2.18 5.94 13.94
N PHE A 89 2.58 6.32 12.72
CA PHE A 89 3.98 6.51 12.32
C PHE A 89 4.18 7.66 11.33
N ASP A 90 5.42 8.13 11.19
CA ASP A 90 5.75 9.09 10.13
C ASP A 90 6.12 8.34 8.84
N THR A 91 7.03 7.34 8.89
CA THR A 91 7.51 6.66 7.66
C THR A 91 7.75 5.15 7.81
N ILE A 92 7.36 4.38 6.79
CA ILE A 92 7.67 2.96 6.63
C ILE A 92 8.43 2.73 5.31
N ASP A 93 9.57 2.05 5.37
CA ASP A 93 10.31 1.51 4.22
C ASP A 93 10.46 -0.02 4.39
N LEU A 94 9.83 -0.78 3.48
CA LEU A 94 9.92 -2.24 3.44
C LEU A 94 10.53 -2.69 2.11
N SER A 95 11.78 -3.13 2.18
CA SER A 95 12.56 -3.59 1.01
C SER A 95 12.74 -5.11 0.96
N ALA A 96 12.00 -5.83 1.80
CA ALA A 96 12.02 -7.28 1.89
C ALA A 96 10.68 -7.94 1.56
N ALA A 97 10.75 -9.07 0.85
CA ALA A 97 9.55 -9.79 0.42
C ALA A 97 8.81 -10.40 1.61
N SER A 98 7.47 -10.44 1.52
CA SER A 98 6.62 -11.05 2.54
C SER A 98 5.27 -11.51 2.03
N ASP A 99 4.65 -12.46 2.73
CA ASP A 99 3.33 -12.96 2.37
C ASP A 99 2.25 -11.90 2.63
N THR A 100 2.20 -11.25 3.81
CA THR A 100 1.10 -10.30 4.13
C THR A 100 1.51 -9.07 4.95
N ILE A 101 0.98 -7.91 4.58
CA ILE A 101 1.06 -6.65 5.34
C ILE A 101 -0.35 -6.19 5.73
N ASP A 102 -0.58 -5.97 7.03
CA ASP A 102 -1.77 -5.30 7.57
C ASP A 102 -1.35 -4.05 8.38
N LEU A 103 -1.69 -2.86 7.88
CA LEU A 103 -1.44 -1.60 8.58
C LEU A 103 -2.74 -0.85 8.85
N SER A 104 -3.06 -0.64 10.13
CA SER A 104 -4.35 -0.07 10.56
C SER A 104 -4.32 1.33 11.18
N ALA A 105 -3.16 1.95 11.30
CA ALA A 105 -3.02 3.28 11.91
C ALA A 105 -2.20 4.25 11.05
N ALA A 106 -2.50 5.55 11.12
CA ALA A 106 -2.08 6.55 10.14
C ALA A 106 -0.55 6.70 9.94
N PHE A 107 -0.16 7.08 8.72
CA PHE A 107 1.23 7.25 8.24
C PHE A 107 1.42 8.59 7.52
N ASP A 108 2.60 9.21 7.52
CA ASP A 108 2.87 10.29 6.55
C ASP A 108 3.35 9.71 5.20
N ALA A 109 4.18 8.67 5.22
CA ALA A 109 4.72 8.03 4.02
C ALA A 109 4.90 6.50 4.15
N ILE A 110 4.60 5.78 3.06
CA ILE A 110 4.83 4.33 2.90
C ILE A 110 5.61 4.08 1.60
N ASP A 111 6.75 3.40 1.69
CA ASP A 111 7.51 2.88 0.54
C ASP A 111 7.66 1.35 0.66
N LEU A 112 7.04 0.61 -0.28
CA LEU A 112 7.16 -0.84 -0.37
C LEU A 112 7.83 -1.23 -1.68
N SER A 113 9.08 -1.67 -1.59
CA SER A 113 9.94 -1.96 -2.76
C SER A 113 10.23 -3.45 -2.98
N ALA A 114 9.61 -4.33 -2.19
CA ALA A 114 9.69 -5.77 -2.35
C ALA A 114 8.36 -6.42 -2.75
N ALA A 115 8.41 -7.67 -3.21
CA ALA A 115 7.21 -8.38 -3.64
C ALA A 115 6.40 -8.89 -2.45
N PHE A 116 5.07 -8.78 -2.49
CA PHE A 116 4.19 -9.30 -1.44
C PHE A 116 2.95 -10.00 -2.00
N ASP A 117 2.41 -11.01 -1.32
CA ASP A 117 1.18 -11.64 -1.80
C ASP A 117 -0.02 -10.69 -1.55
N ALA A 118 -0.16 -10.15 -0.34
CA ALA A 118 -1.30 -9.30 0.02
C ALA A 118 -0.93 -8.08 0.87
N ILE A 119 -1.59 -6.95 0.55
CA ILE A 119 -1.57 -5.70 1.33
C ILE A 119 -3.01 -5.33 1.71
N ASP A 120 -3.25 -5.13 3.01
CA ASP A 120 -4.46 -4.48 3.54
C ASP A 120 -4.05 -3.23 4.33
N LEU A 121 -4.45 -2.06 3.85
CA LEU A 121 -4.17 -0.78 4.50
C LEU A 121 -5.48 -0.08 4.84
N SER A 122 -5.77 -0.02 6.13
CA SER A 122 -6.92 0.70 6.71
C SER A 122 -6.51 2.00 7.41
N ALA A 123 -5.24 2.38 7.23
CA ALA A 123 -4.63 3.62 7.72
C ALA A 123 -4.63 4.73 6.67
N ALA A 124 -4.95 5.96 7.06
CA ALA A 124 -4.78 7.11 6.17
C ALA A 124 -3.28 7.47 6.02
N SER A 125 -2.86 7.91 4.84
CA SER A 125 -1.50 8.45 4.66
C SER A 125 -1.36 9.50 3.58
N ASP A 126 -0.45 10.46 3.75
CA ASP A 126 -0.22 11.48 2.72
C ASP A 126 0.34 10.84 1.43
N THR A 127 1.32 9.94 1.55
CA THR A 127 2.01 9.38 0.36
C THR A 127 2.26 7.87 0.44
N MET A 128 2.07 7.19 -0.69
CA MET A 128 2.42 5.78 -0.87
C MET A 128 3.09 5.53 -2.21
N ASP A 129 4.24 4.85 -2.19
CA ASP A 129 4.94 4.31 -3.35
C ASP A 129 5.03 2.79 -3.22
N LEU A 130 4.44 2.08 -4.19
CA LEU A 130 4.51 0.63 -4.28
C LEU A 130 5.20 0.23 -5.59
N SER A 131 6.45 -0.23 -5.49
CA SER A 131 7.33 -0.42 -6.65
C SER A 131 7.70 -1.87 -6.98
N ALA A 132 7.14 -2.84 -6.27
CA ALA A 132 7.35 -4.26 -6.51
C ALA A 132 6.05 -5.06 -6.65
N ALA A 133 6.10 -6.29 -7.15
CA ALA A 133 4.88 -7.01 -7.57
C ALA A 133 4.00 -7.43 -6.38
N PHE A 134 2.68 -7.37 -6.56
CA PHE A 134 1.71 -7.81 -5.54
C PHE A 134 0.65 -8.75 -6.11
N ASP A 135 0.09 -9.70 -5.37
CA ASP A 135 -1.09 -10.43 -5.88
C ASP A 135 -2.39 -9.64 -5.59
N THR A 136 -2.50 -9.02 -4.41
CA THR A 136 -3.69 -8.23 -4.03
C THR A 136 -3.34 -7.00 -3.20
N ILE A 137 -3.93 -5.86 -3.56
CA ILE A 137 -3.86 -4.60 -2.81
C ILE A 137 -5.28 -4.16 -2.43
N ALA A 138 -5.55 -4.01 -1.13
CA ALA A 138 -6.79 -3.44 -0.60
C ALA A 138 -6.48 -2.20 0.23
N LEU A 139 -6.94 -1.03 -0.22
CA LEU A 139 -6.79 0.23 0.53
C LEU A 139 -8.18 0.77 0.92
N SER A 140 -8.42 0.86 2.22
CA SER A 140 -9.72 1.26 2.80
C SER A 140 -9.69 2.57 3.57
N ALA A 141 -8.55 3.26 3.59
CA ALA A 141 -8.39 4.59 4.16
C ALA A 141 -7.86 5.61 3.16
N ALA A 142 -8.00 6.90 3.48
CA ALA A 142 -7.76 7.98 2.53
C ALA A 142 -6.27 8.26 2.35
N PHE A 143 -5.85 8.59 1.12
CA PHE A 143 -4.48 9.01 0.82
C PHE A 143 -4.40 10.21 -0.11
N ASP A 144 -3.42 11.10 0.07
CA ASP A 144 -3.28 12.23 -0.86
C ASP A 144 -2.68 11.74 -2.19
N THR A 145 -1.59 10.97 -2.17
CA THR A 145 -0.93 10.49 -3.39
C THR A 145 -0.55 9.02 -3.32
N ILE A 146 -0.89 8.27 -4.37
CA ILE A 146 -0.44 6.90 -4.59
C ILE A 146 0.23 6.75 -5.95
N ASP A 147 1.43 6.18 -5.95
CA ASP A 147 2.10 5.66 -7.15
C ASP A 147 2.24 4.14 -7.03
N LEU A 148 1.57 3.40 -7.93
CA LEU A 148 1.75 1.95 -8.07
C LEU A 148 2.47 1.68 -9.38
N SER A 149 3.77 1.38 -9.27
CA SER A 149 4.67 1.18 -10.42
C SER A 149 4.99 -0.28 -10.71
N ALA A 150 4.36 -1.20 -10.00
CA ALA A 150 4.54 -2.63 -10.17
C ALA A 150 3.23 -3.41 -10.36
N ALA A 151 3.35 -4.55 -11.05
CA ALA A 151 2.22 -5.32 -11.50
C ALA A 151 1.49 -5.98 -10.33
N SER A 152 0.16 -6.03 -10.40
CA SER A 152 -0.65 -6.80 -9.47
C SER A 152 -1.89 -7.39 -10.11
N ASP A 153 -2.36 -8.53 -9.61
CA ASP A 153 -3.56 -9.16 -10.14
C ASP A 153 -4.81 -8.34 -9.80
N THR A 154 -4.94 -7.87 -8.54
CA THR A 154 -6.15 -7.17 -8.08
C THR A 154 -5.85 -5.95 -7.20
N ILE A 155 -6.48 -4.82 -7.52
CA ILE A 155 -6.53 -3.62 -6.68
C ILE A 155 -7.98 -3.28 -6.31
N ASP A 156 -8.25 -3.08 -5.02
CA ASP A 156 -9.49 -2.49 -4.50
C ASP A 156 -9.18 -1.23 -3.68
N LEU A 157 -9.58 -0.06 -4.21
CA LEU A 157 -9.45 1.22 -3.53
C LEU A 157 -10.84 1.74 -3.16
N SER A 158 -11.17 1.66 -1.86
CA SER A 158 -12.50 1.96 -1.33
C SER A 158 -12.59 3.28 -0.55
N ALA A 159 -11.47 4.00 -0.44
CA ALA A 159 -11.39 5.30 0.23
C ALA A 159 -11.15 6.46 -0.74
N ALA A 160 -11.22 7.70 -0.25
CA ALA A 160 -11.00 8.88 -1.07
C ALA A 160 -9.50 9.13 -1.28
N PHE A 161 -9.10 9.54 -2.50
CA PHE A 161 -7.72 9.87 -2.80
C PHE A 161 -7.61 11.16 -3.60
N ASP A 162 -6.56 11.95 -3.43
CA ASP A 162 -6.38 13.12 -4.29
C ASP A 162 -5.83 12.70 -5.66
N THR A 163 -4.70 12.00 -5.70
CA THR A 163 -4.04 11.58 -6.95
C THR A 163 -3.63 10.10 -6.93
N ILE A 164 -3.92 9.40 -8.02
CA ILE A 164 -3.45 8.03 -8.27
C ILE A 164 -2.74 7.93 -9.61
N ALA A 165 -1.54 7.37 -9.60
CA ALA A 165 -0.79 6.99 -10.79
C ALA A 165 -0.54 5.48 -10.80
N LEU A 166 -1.04 4.78 -11.82
CA LEU A 166 -0.81 3.35 -12.04
C LEU A 166 -0.02 3.17 -13.33
N SER A 167 1.22 2.72 -13.22
CA SER A 167 2.17 2.63 -14.35
C SER A 167 2.62 1.21 -14.69
N ALA A 168 2.14 0.20 -13.96
CA ALA A 168 2.30 -1.21 -14.27
C ALA A 168 1.00 -1.88 -14.74
N ALA A 169 1.10 -3.09 -15.30
CA ALA A 169 -0.06 -3.82 -15.77
C ALA A 169 -0.80 -4.50 -14.61
N PHE A 170 -2.13 -4.49 -14.64
CA PHE A 170 -2.96 -5.16 -13.63
C PHE A 170 -4.15 -5.85 -14.27
N ASP A 171 -4.60 -6.98 -13.70
CA ASP A 171 -5.77 -7.68 -14.27
C ASP A 171 -7.05 -6.91 -13.94
N THR A 172 -7.31 -6.63 -12.65
CA THR A 172 -8.56 -5.98 -12.21
C THR A 172 -8.31 -4.80 -11.26
N ILE A 173 -8.97 -3.67 -11.53
CA ILE A 173 -9.08 -2.55 -10.60
C ILE A 173 -10.54 -2.25 -10.29
N ALA A 174 -10.85 -2.13 -9.00
CA ALA A 174 -12.07 -1.50 -8.51
C ALA A 174 -11.76 -0.22 -7.75
N LEU A 175 -12.29 0.91 -8.21
CA LEU A 175 -12.20 2.21 -7.54
C LEU A 175 -13.61 2.67 -7.15
N SER A 176 -13.90 2.71 -5.85
CA SER A 176 -15.27 2.92 -5.33
C SER A 176 -15.46 4.17 -4.47
N ALA A 177 -14.44 4.99 -4.30
CA ALA A 177 -14.53 6.28 -3.61
C ALA A 177 -13.96 7.45 -4.44
N ALA A 178 -14.07 8.69 -3.96
CA ALA A 178 -13.83 9.87 -4.80
C ALA A 178 -12.34 10.10 -5.09
N PHE A 179 -12.03 10.58 -6.30
CA PHE A 179 -10.65 10.93 -6.73
C PHE A 179 -10.58 12.33 -7.36
N ASN A 180 -9.50 13.10 -7.17
CA ASN A 180 -9.33 14.32 -7.98
C ASN A 180 -8.69 13.95 -9.34
N ALA A 181 -7.65 13.13 -9.33
CA ALA A 181 -6.92 12.74 -10.54
C ALA A 181 -6.56 11.25 -10.55
N ILE A 182 -6.82 10.59 -11.69
CA ILE A 182 -6.41 9.21 -11.96
C ILE A 182 -5.61 9.20 -13.28
N ASP A 183 -4.37 8.70 -13.24
CA ASP A 183 -3.54 8.42 -14.42
C ASP A 183 -3.25 6.92 -14.53
N LEU A 184 -3.82 6.29 -15.56
CA LEU A 184 -3.64 4.88 -15.87
C LEU A 184 -2.82 4.77 -17.16
N SER A 185 -1.52 4.49 -17.01
CA SER A 185 -0.55 4.52 -18.11
C SER A 185 -0.08 3.15 -18.60
N ALA A 186 -0.58 2.07 -17.98
CA ALA A 186 -0.30 0.70 -18.35
C ALA A 186 -1.57 -0.08 -18.74
N ALA A 187 -1.39 -1.35 -19.14
CA ALA A 187 -2.49 -2.16 -19.67
C ALA A 187 -3.30 -2.83 -18.56
N PHE A 188 -4.62 -2.92 -18.73
CA PHE A 188 -5.51 -3.56 -17.76
C PHE A 188 -6.61 -4.39 -18.42
N ASP A 189 -7.00 -5.51 -17.81
CA ASP A 189 -8.08 -6.34 -18.34
C ASP A 189 -9.46 -5.76 -17.96
N ALA A 190 -9.64 -5.36 -16.69
CA ALA A 190 -10.91 -4.82 -16.20
C ALA A 190 -10.72 -3.64 -15.25
N ILE A 191 -11.48 -2.58 -15.50
CA ILE A 191 -11.57 -1.41 -14.61
C ILE A 191 -13.04 -1.13 -14.30
N ASP A 192 -13.37 -1.02 -13.01
CA ASP A 192 -14.64 -0.50 -12.52
C ASP A 192 -14.43 0.78 -11.72
N LEU A 193 -14.87 1.91 -12.27
CA LEU A 193 -14.86 3.22 -11.61
C LEU A 193 -16.30 3.58 -11.24
N SER A 194 -16.62 3.38 -9.96
CA SER A 194 -17.97 3.56 -9.42
C SER A 194 -18.15 4.81 -8.56
N ALA A 195 -17.10 5.63 -8.45
CA ALA A 195 -17.12 6.89 -7.74
C ALA A 195 -16.63 8.06 -8.59
N ALA A 196 -17.00 9.26 -8.14
CA ALA A 196 -16.79 10.48 -8.91
C ALA A 196 -15.31 10.83 -8.99
N SER A 197 -14.87 11.37 -10.13
CA SER A 197 -13.52 11.94 -10.22
C SER A 197 -13.43 13.14 -11.14
N ASP A 198 -12.59 14.11 -10.81
CA ASP A 198 -12.48 15.31 -11.65
C ASP A 198 -11.80 14.96 -12.98
N THR A 199 -10.62 14.33 -12.94
CA THR A 199 -9.86 14.01 -14.16
C THR A 199 -9.41 12.55 -14.21
N ILE A 200 -9.64 11.90 -15.36
CA ILE A 200 -9.11 10.57 -15.67
C ILE A 200 -8.31 10.61 -16.97
N ALA A 201 -7.07 10.15 -16.93
CA ALA A 201 -6.23 9.92 -18.09
C ALA A 201 -6.00 8.41 -18.28
N LEU A 202 -6.43 7.89 -19.44
CA LEU A 202 -6.29 6.49 -19.84
C LEU A 202 -5.40 6.43 -21.09
N SER A 203 -4.14 6.03 -20.92
CA SER A 203 -3.12 6.14 -21.99
C SER A 203 -2.57 4.81 -22.53
N ALA A 204 -2.95 3.66 -21.95
CA ALA A 204 -2.59 2.32 -22.42
C ALA A 204 -3.81 1.42 -22.73
N ALA A 205 -3.61 0.19 -23.17
CA ALA A 205 -4.70 -0.64 -23.68
C ALA A 205 -5.57 -1.23 -22.54
N PHE A 206 -6.89 -1.24 -22.71
CA PHE A 206 -7.83 -1.77 -21.72
C PHE A 206 -8.84 -2.75 -22.33
N ASP A 207 -9.10 -3.92 -21.75
CA ASP A 207 -10.14 -4.79 -22.32
C ASP A 207 -11.55 -4.27 -21.98
N THR A 208 -11.85 -4.09 -20.70
CA THR A 208 -13.16 -3.61 -20.22
C THR A 208 -13.03 -2.42 -19.28
N ILE A 209 -13.75 -1.33 -19.57
CA ILE A 209 -13.88 -0.16 -18.69
C ILE A 209 -15.35 0.04 -18.34
N ALA A 210 -15.68 0.11 -17.06
CA ALA A 210 -17.00 0.48 -16.55
C ALA A 210 -16.91 1.80 -15.76
N LEU A 211 -17.64 2.82 -16.22
CA LEU A 211 -17.71 4.14 -15.61
C LEU A 211 -19.15 4.43 -15.20
N SER A 212 -19.42 4.36 -13.89
CA SER A 212 -20.78 4.47 -13.36
C SER A 212 -21.06 5.69 -12.48
N ALA A 213 -20.04 6.51 -12.19
CA ALA A 213 -20.17 7.78 -11.48
C ALA A 213 -19.80 9.01 -12.34
N ALA A 214 -20.03 10.21 -11.83
CA ALA A 214 -19.83 11.45 -12.58
C ALA A 214 -18.34 11.80 -12.73
N PHE A 215 -17.94 12.30 -13.89
CA PHE A 215 -16.57 12.76 -14.13
C PHE A 215 -16.51 14.09 -14.89
N ASP A 216 -15.63 15.00 -14.51
CA ASP A 216 -15.52 16.29 -15.21
C ASP A 216 -14.77 16.12 -16.55
N ALA A 217 -13.63 15.44 -16.54
CA ALA A 217 -12.79 15.25 -17.72
C ALA A 217 -12.26 13.82 -17.85
N ILE A 218 -12.49 13.20 -19.01
CA ILE A 218 -11.89 11.91 -19.36
C ILE A 218 -11.06 12.06 -20.63
N VAL A 219 -9.79 11.65 -20.57
CA VAL A 219 -8.87 11.60 -21.71
C VAL A 219 -8.61 10.14 -22.06
N LEU A 220 -9.15 9.69 -23.18
CA LEU A 220 -8.97 8.34 -23.74
C LEU A 220 -7.97 8.40 -24.89
N SER A 221 -6.71 8.07 -24.63
CA SER A 221 -5.65 8.11 -25.66
C SER A 221 -5.33 6.74 -26.28
N ALA A 222 -5.97 5.68 -25.80
CA ALA A 222 -5.61 4.31 -26.11
C ALA A 222 -6.76 3.44 -26.65
N ALA A 223 -6.44 2.19 -26.97
CA ALA A 223 -7.38 1.20 -27.48
C ALA A 223 -8.11 0.49 -26.34
N PHE A 224 -9.37 0.13 -26.59
CA PHE A 224 -10.12 -0.72 -25.66
C PHE A 224 -11.12 -1.62 -26.38
N ASP A 225 -11.48 -2.74 -25.75
CA ASP A 225 -12.46 -3.67 -26.32
C ASP A 225 -13.89 -3.19 -26.04
N THR A 226 -14.21 -2.92 -24.77
CA THR A 226 -15.55 -2.54 -24.31
C THR A 226 -15.51 -1.38 -23.31
N ILE A 227 -16.40 -0.39 -23.48
CA ILE A 227 -16.63 0.67 -22.50
C ILE A 227 -18.10 0.80 -22.14
N TYR A 228 -18.40 0.75 -20.84
CA TYR A 228 -19.71 1.01 -20.26
C TYR A 228 -19.72 2.39 -19.63
N LEU A 229 -20.58 3.27 -20.14
CA LEU A 229 -20.79 4.61 -19.60
C LEU A 229 -22.24 4.71 -19.12
N SER A 230 -22.46 4.80 -17.80
CA SER A 230 -23.81 4.97 -17.24
C SER A 230 -24.00 6.29 -16.49
N ALA A 231 -23.01 7.17 -16.53
CA ALA A 231 -22.98 8.41 -15.77
C ALA A 231 -22.95 9.68 -16.64
N ALA A 232 -22.91 10.84 -15.97
CA ALA A 232 -22.74 12.14 -16.60
C ALA A 232 -21.25 12.49 -16.72
N PHE A 233 -20.89 13.16 -17.81
CA PHE A 233 -19.54 13.62 -18.09
C PHE A 233 -19.58 15.03 -18.64
N ASP A 234 -18.70 15.93 -18.18
CA ASP A 234 -18.61 17.28 -18.75
C ASP A 234 -17.81 17.26 -20.06
N THR A 235 -16.63 16.61 -20.06
CA THR A 235 -15.75 16.52 -21.23
C THR A 235 -15.19 15.11 -21.41
N ILE A 236 -15.29 14.58 -22.64
CA ILE A 236 -14.59 13.36 -23.07
C ILE A 236 -13.69 13.71 -24.26
N ALA A 237 -12.38 13.68 -24.04
CA ALA A 237 -11.37 13.83 -25.08
C ALA A 237 -10.91 12.44 -25.56
N VAL A 238 -11.16 12.12 -26.82
CA VAL A 238 -10.69 10.89 -27.46
C VAL A 238 -9.50 11.20 -28.37
N GLY A 239 -8.36 10.58 -28.11
CA GLY A 239 -7.16 10.64 -28.94
C GLY A 239 -7.22 9.63 -30.10
N SER A 240 -6.20 8.78 -30.23
CA SER A 240 -6.14 7.68 -31.21
C SER A 240 -7.09 6.53 -30.86
N PHE A 241 -8.39 6.80 -30.95
CA PHE A 241 -9.47 5.88 -30.58
C PHE A 241 -9.54 4.64 -31.47
N ARG A 242 -9.49 3.44 -30.87
CA ARG A 242 -9.84 2.16 -31.51
C ARG A 242 -10.68 1.31 -30.55
N CYS A 243 -11.99 1.26 -30.78
CA CYS A 243 -12.92 0.37 -30.07
C CYS A 243 -13.24 -0.87 -30.93
N TYR A 244 -13.14 -2.07 -30.36
CA TYR A 244 -13.33 -3.33 -31.09
C TYR A 244 -14.70 -4.01 -30.91
N ARG A 245 -15.47 -3.73 -29.84
CA ARG A 245 -16.75 -4.42 -29.60
C ARG A 245 -17.98 -3.54 -29.33
N SER A 246 -17.96 -2.57 -28.41
CA SER A 246 -19.19 -1.83 -28.07
C SER A 246 -18.94 -0.59 -27.19
N VAL A 247 -19.71 0.48 -27.44
CA VAL A 247 -19.86 1.65 -26.57
C VAL A 247 -21.35 1.76 -26.19
N SER A 248 -21.69 1.63 -24.90
CA SER A 248 -23.09 1.81 -24.45
C SER A 248 -23.38 3.29 -24.18
N SER A 249 -24.14 3.92 -25.10
CA SER A 249 -24.82 5.24 -25.07
C SER A 249 -24.18 6.42 -24.30
N PHE A 250 -23.78 7.46 -25.04
CA PHE A 250 -23.66 8.81 -24.50
C PHE A 250 -25.05 9.37 -24.18
N ARG A 251 -25.33 9.74 -22.93
CA ARG A 251 -26.42 10.67 -22.61
C ARG A 251 -25.82 12.00 -22.21
N TYR A 252 -25.81 12.95 -23.14
CA TYR A 252 -25.65 14.36 -22.81
C TYR A 252 -26.89 14.80 -22.02
N TYR A 253 -26.70 15.32 -20.81
CA TYR A 253 -27.74 16.05 -20.08
C TYR A 253 -27.51 17.56 -20.23
#